data_AF-A0A8C2Y8T0-F1
#
_entry.id   AF-A0A8C2Y8T0-F1
#
_cell.length_a   1.000
_cell.length_b   1.000
_cell.length_c   1.000
_cell.angle_alpha   90.00
_cell.angle_beta   90.00
_cell.angle_gamma   90.00
#
_symmetry.space_group_name_H-M   'P 1'
#
loop_
_entity.id
_entity.type
_entity.pdbx_description
1 polymer ?
#
loop_
_entity_poly.entity_id
_entity_poly.type
_entity_poly.pdbx_seq_one_letter_code
_entity_poly.pdbx_strand_id
1 'polypeptide(L)'
;MLTNNLEEKKKKEKKKNFFFKKSFRNYYSLKSAVGFPSGCTCFCSLLKQKMNYQNCFPVSEEPQLKSGTCLLRESNFTGTYSNSSPYSMKKQGSQSNPAPILPALPEPLKDLKIKYTKIFINNEWHDSVSGKKFEVFNPANEEKICEVEEGDKADIDKAVKAARKAFELGSPWRTMDASERGRLLNKLADLVERDRLTLATMEAIDGGKLFSTAYLMDLGACIKTIRYCAGWADKIHGRTVPMDGNFFTFTRHEPVGVCGQIIPWNFPLVMFIWKIAPALCCGNTVVVKPAEQTPLSALYMGSLIKEAGFPPGVVNIVPGFGPTAGAAISHHMDVDKVSFTGSTEVGKMIKEAAGKSNLKRVTLELGGKSPNIIFADADLDEAVEFAHVGLFYHQGQCCIAGSRIFVEEPIYDEFVRRSIERAKKYTLGDPLSPGVQQGPQIDKEQFQKILDLIESGKKEGAKLECGGGPWGNKGYFIQPTVFSNVTDDMRIAKEEIFGPVQQIMKFKTIDEVIKRANNTTYGLAAAVFTKDIDKALTFAAALQAGTVWVNCYSALSAQCPFGGFKMSGNGRELGEYGLQEYTEVKTVTIKIPQKNS
;
A
#
# COMPACT_ATOMS: atom_id res chain seq x y z
N MET A 1 -56.03 -37.90 -15.37
CA MET A 1 -55.72 -37.55 -13.96
C MET A 1 -54.86 -36.30 -13.94
N LEU A 2 -55.49 -35.18 -14.32
CA LEU A 2 -55.02 -33.82 -14.09
C LEU A 2 -55.77 -33.31 -12.84
N THR A 3 -55.21 -32.29 -12.19
CA THR A 3 -55.69 -31.60 -10.98
C THR A 3 -55.52 -32.38 -9.67
N ASN A 4 -54.40 -32.17 -8.98
CA ASN A 4 -54.37 -32.12 -7.50
C ASN A 4 -53.08 -31.54 -6.88
N ASN A 5 -52.10 -31.08 -7.67
CA ASN A 5 -50.83 -30.57 -7.12
C ASN A 5 -50.65 -29.03 -7.14
N LEU A 6 -51.72 -28.28 -7.42
CA LEU A 6 -51.70 -26.81 -7.48
C LEU A 6 -52.38 -26.11 -6.28
N GLU A 7 -53.15 -26.82 -5.46
CA GLU A 7 -53.82 -26.25 -4.27
C GLU A 7 -52.98 -26.34 -2.98
N GLU A 8 -52.05 -27.29 -2.87
CA GLU A 8 -51.16 -27.38 -1.69
C GLU A 8 -50.00 -26.37 -1.71
N LYS A 9 -49.56 -25.90 -2.90
CA LYS A 9 -48.55 -24.85 -3.01
C LYS A 9 -49.09 -23.45 -2.66
N LYS A 10 -50.36 -23.15 -2.97
CA LYS A 10 -50.99 -21.85 -2.65
C LYS A 10 -51.33 -21.67 -1.15
N LYS A 11 -51.46 -22.76 -0.37
CA LYS A 11 -51.69 -22.69 1.09
C LYS A 11 -50.41 -22.45 1.91
N LYS A 12 -49.21 -22.76 1.39
CA LYS A 12 -47.92 -22.51 2.06
C LYS A 12 -47.39 -21.08 1.86
N GLU A 13 -47.78 -20.37 0.80
CA GLU A 13 -47.39 -18.97 0.57
C GLU A 13 -48.23 -17.93 1.33
N LYS A 14 -49.50 -18.23 1.64
CA LYS A 14 -50.35 -17.32 2.46
C LYS A 14 -50.01 -17.29 3.96
N LYS A 15 -49.26 -18.27 4.48
CA LYS A 15 -48.81 -18.29 5.89
C LYS A 15 -47.45 -17.62 6.13
N LYS A 16 -46.63 -17.38 5.10
CA LYS A 16 -45.37 -16.62 5.23
C LYS A 16 -45.55 -15.09 5.16
N ASN A 17 -46.63 -14.61 4.55
CA ASN A 17 -46.94 -13.18 4.46
C ASN A 17 -47.73 -12.59 5.65
N PHE A 18 -48.02 -13.39 6.69
CA PHE A 18 -48.71 -12.91 7.90
C PHE A 18 -47.76 -12.59 9.06
N PHE A 19 -46.47 -12.94 8.96
CA PHE A 19 -45.48 -12.70 10.01
C PHE A 19 -44.53 -11.51 9.77
N PHE A 20 -44.60 -10.87 8.59
CA PHE A 20 -43.70 -9.75 8.23
C PHE A 20 -44.38 -8.36 8.17
N LYS A 21 -45.63 -8.24 8.60
CA LYS A 21 -46.40 -6.98 8.57
C LYS A 21 -46.85 -6.45 9.94
N LYS A 22 -46.19 -6.87 11.03
CA LYS A 22 -46.52 -6.43 12.40
C LYS A 22 -45.32 -6.00 13.26
N SER A 23 -44.27 -5.43 12.64
CA SER A 23 -43.16 -4.82 13.39
C SER A 23 -42.62 -3.50 12.79
N PHE A 24 -43.41 -2.83 11.94
CA PHE A 24 -43.15 -1.46 11.46
C PHE A 24 -44.39 -0.59 11.73
N ARG A 25 -44.65 -0.34 13.02
CA ARG A 25 -45.56 0.71 13.50
C ARG A 25 -45.30 0.86 14.99
N ASN A 26 -44.29 1.67 15.32
CA ASN A 26 -44.10 2.39 16.59
C ASN A 26 -42.69 2.95 16.59
N TYR A 27 -42.45 4.06 15.90
CA TYR A 27 -41.34 4.97 16.18
C TYR A 27 -41.60 6.27 15.42
N TYR A 28 -42.55 7.08 15.92
CA TYR A 28 -42.60 8.54 15.73
C TYR A 28 -43.66 9.08 16.70
N SER A 29 -43.20 9.68 17.80
CA SER A 29 -43.81 10.80 18.53
C SER A 29 -43.51 10.66 20.03
N LEU A 30 -42.53 11.44 20.50
CA LEU A 30 -42.62 12.15 21.78
C LEU A 30 -41.56 13.25 21.78
N LYS A 31 -42.01 14.46 21.44
CA LYS A 31 -41.34 15.72 21.75
C LYS A 31 -41.53 16.02 23.24
N SER A 32 -40.49 16.65 23.81
CA SER A 32 -40.48 17.62 24.92
C SER A 32 -40.95 17.17 26.31
N ALA A 33 -40.00 17.10 27.26
CA ALA A 33 -40.00 17.91 28.48
C ALA A 33 -38.76 17.62 29.38
N VAL A 34 -37.94 18.66 29.60
CA VAL A 34 -37.28 19.10 30.86
C VAL A 34 -36.36 18.10 31.60
N GLY A 35 -35.11 18.41 32.00
CA GLY A 35 -34.39 19.68 32.07
C GLY A 35 -32.92 19.49 32.48
N PHE A 36 -32.13 20.53 32.24
CA PHE A 36 -30.75 20.71 32.70
C PHE A 36 -30.72 21.07 34.20
N PRO A 37 -29.66 20.66 34.93
CA PRO A 37 -29.15 21.45 36.04
C PRO A 37 -27.83 22.10 35.66
N SER A 38 -27.86 23.42 35.59
CA SER A 38 -26.70 24.31 35.59
C SER A 38 -26.19 24.52 37.02
N GLY A 39 -24.87 24.41 37.21
CA GLY A 39 -24.09 25.26 38.12
C GLY A 39 -23.87 24.74 39.54
N CYS A 40 -22.60 24.48 39.86
CA CYS A 40 -21.98 25.14 41.01
C CYS A 40 -20.45 25.21 40.85
N THR A 41 -19.95 26.41 41.08
CA THR A 41 -18.57 26.88 41.04
C THR A 41 -17.77 26.48 42.29
N CYS A 42 -16.45 26.40 42.12
CA CYS A 42 -15.39 26.60 43.13
C CYS A 42 -15.31 25.60 44.31
N PHE A 43 -14.21 24.85 44.39
CA PHE A 43 -13.26 24.99 45.49
C PHE A 43 -11.90 24.34 45.12
N CYS A 44 -10.87 25.18 45.13
CA CYS A 44 -9.47 24.80 45.06
C CYS A 44 -8.93 24.92 46.49
N SER A 45 -8.52 23.82 47.12
CA SER A 45 -7.55 23.85 48.23
C SER A 45 -7.11 22.44 48.64
N LEU A 46 -5.79 22.21 48.54
CA LEU A 46 -4.95 21.57 49.54
C LEU A 46 -5.37 20.22 50.13
N LEU A 47 -4.60 19.18 49.82
CA LEU A 47 -3.90 18.43 50.87
C LEU A 47 -2.65 17.73 50.32
N LYS A 48 -1.51 18.34 50.65
CA LYS A 48 -0.22 17.68 50.79
C LYS A 48 -0.35 16.66 51.93
N GLN A 49 -0.01 15.40 51.70
CA GLN A 49 0.46 14.55 52.79
C GLN A 49 1.87 14.06 52.49
N LYS A 50 2.78 14.60 53.31
CA LYS A 50 4.12 14.10 53.57
C LYS A 50 4.00 12.76 54.30
N MET A 51 4.80 11.77 53.91
CA MET A 51 5.41 10.86 54.86
C MET A 51 6.93 11.01 54.73
N ASN A 52 7.55 11.34 55.87
CA ASN A 52 8.97 11.54 56.08
C ASN A 52 9.49 10.40 56.98
N TYR A 53 10.83 10.30 57.03
CA TYR A 53 11.70 9.59 58.00
C TYR A 53 12.09 8.15 57.61
N GLN A 54 13.37 7.72 57.68
CA GLN A 54 14.70 8.33 57.86
C GLN A 54 15.75 7.18 57.77
N ASN A 55 16.98 7.48 57.31
CA ASN A 55 18.32 6.91 57.67
C ASN A 55 19.30 7.22 56.49
N CYS A 56 20.14 8.27 56.45
CA CYS A 56 21.39 8.59 57.21
C CYS A 56 22.48 7.50 57.06
N PHE A 57 23.74 7.65 56.61
CA PHE A 57 24.76 8.72 56.33
C PHE A 57 26.00 8.02 55.64
N PRO A 58 27.23 8.58 55.43
CA PRO A 58 27.73 9.91 54.95
C PRO A 58 28.82 9.80 53.81
N VAL A 59 28.96 10.78 52.88
CA VAL A 59 29.99 11.88 52.73
C VAL A 59 31.39 11.52 52.17
N SER A 60 31.78 12.15 51.03
CA SER A 60 33.07 12.86 50.72
C SER A 60 33.26 12.91 49.18
N GLU A 61 33.77 13.91 48.45
CA GLU A 61 34.27 15.28 48.61
C GLU A 61 34.37 15.84 47.17
N GLU A 62 34.06 17.13 46.96
CA GLU A 62 34.42 17.89 45.74
C GLU A 62 35.83 18.47 45.89
N PRO A 63 36.51 18.84 44.78
CA PRO A 63 36.68 20.27 44.54
C PRO A 63 36.58 20.71 43.06
N GLN A 64 35.72 21.71 42.84
CA GLN A 64 35.89 22.99 42.12
C GLN A 64 36.65 23.11 40.77
N LEU A 65 35.85 23.65 39.81
CA LEU A 65 36.10 24.75 38.84
C LEU A 65 37.00 24.52 37.60
N LYS A 66 36.37 24.63 36.42
CA LYS A 66 36.61 25.76 35.47
C LYS A 66 35.49 25.88 34.42
N SER A 67 35.22 27.14 34.10
CA SER A 67 34.19 27.70 33.22
C SER A 67 34.26 27.27 31.75
N GLY A 68 33.10 26.94 31.16
CA GLY A 68 32.88 26.83 29.72
C GLY A 68 31.48 27.31 29.37
N THR A 69 31.41 28.43 28.67
CA THR A 69 30.22 29.13 28.19
C THR A 69 29.35 28.26 27.27
N CYS A 70 28.07 28.09 27.63
CA CYS A 70 27.03 27.48 26.79
C CYS A 70 26.10 28.59 26.28
N LEU A 71 26.09 28.80 24.96
CA LEU A 71 25.15 29.69 24.27
C LEU A 71 23.87 28.92 23.98
N LEU A 72 22.83 29.13 24.78
CA LEU A 72 21.45 28.76 24.46
C LEU A 72 20.68 30.02 24.09
N ARG A 73 20.21 30.08 22.83
CA ARG A 73 19.26 31.08 22.33
C ARG A 73 17.90 30.83 22.97
N GLU A 74 17.44 31.79 23.75
CA GLU A 74 16.06 31.89 24.21
C GLU A 74 15.11 32.15 23.04
N SER A 75 14.03 31.37 22.97
CA SER A 75 12.87 31.68 22.13
C SER A 75 11.72 32.08 23.04
N ASN A 76 11.36 33.36 22.97
CA ASN A 76 10.22 33.94 23.69
C ASN A 76 8.91 33.47 23.06
N PHE A 77 8.13 32.68 23.80
CA PHE A 77 6.72 32.44 23.53
C PHE A 77 5.90 33.00 24.70
N THR A 78 5.39 34.22 24.55
CA THR A 78 4.22 34.70 25.31
C THR A 78 3.31 35.47 24.35
N GLY A 79 2.05 35.05 24.27
CA GLY A 79 1.05 35.63 23.39
C GLY A 79 -0.34 35.22 23.84
N THR A 80 -0.90 36.03 24.73
CA THR A 80 -2.27 35.97 25.25
C THR A 80 -3.29 36.39 24.19
N TYR A 81 -4.40 35.66 24.09
CA TYR A 81 -5.56 36.00 23.25
C TYR A 81 -6.45 37.06 23.93
N SER A 82 -6.78 38.14 23.20
CA SER A 82 -7.96 38.96 23.47
C SER A 82 -8.57 39.50 22.16
N ASN A 83 -9.90 39.41 22.08
CA ASN A 83 -10.75 39.84 20.98
C ASN A 83 -11.09 41.33 21.07
N SER A 84 -11.01 42.06 19.96
CA SER A 84 -11.87 43.23 19.67
C SER A 84 -11.88 43.59 18.18
N SER A 85 -13.09 43.87 17.67
CA SER A 85 -13.51 44.13 16.27
C SER A 85 -13.17 45.57 15.77
N PRO A 86 -13.65 46.06 14.61
CA PRO A 86 -13.04 45.95 13.28
C PRO A 86 -12.65 47.32 12.66
N TYR A 87 -11.57 47.41 11.89
CA TYR A 87 -11.27 48.62 11.09
C TYR A 87 -10.74 48.30 9.68
N SER A 88 -11.53 48.70 8.68
CA SER A 88 -11.14 49.26 7.36
C SER A 88 -9.91 48.67 6.64
N MET A 89 -10.13 47.72 5.73
CA MET A 89 -9.13 47.32 4.73
C MET A 89 -9.06 48.31 3.56
N LYS A 90 -8.00 49.12 3.53
CA LYS A 90 -7.46 49.69 2.28
C LYS A 90 -6.72 48.59 1.51
N LYS A 91 -6.94 48.54 0.19
CA LYS A 91 -6.24 47.65 -0.74
C LYS A 91 -4.72 47.83 -0.64
N GLN A 92 -4.01 46.82 -0.12
CA GLN A 92 -2.57 46.64 -0.34
C GLN A 92 -2.37 45.49 -1.32
N GLY A 93 -1.50 45.71 -2.31
CA GLY A 93 -1.21 44.79 -3.40
C GLY A 93 -0.70 43.44 -2.88
N SER A 94 -1.15 42.38 -3.52
CA SER A 94 -0.72 41.01 -3.26
C SER A 94 0.76 40.85 -3.61
N GLN A 95 1.64 40.90 -2.61
CA GLN A 95 2.93 40.23 -2.72
C GLN A 95 2.64 38.72 -2.66
N SER A 96 2.87 38.05 -3.78
CA SER A 96 2.84 36.59 -3.83
C SER A 96 3.90 36.05 -2.88
N ASN A 97 3.49 35.25 -1.90
CA ASN A 97 4.44 34.41 -1.18
C ASN A 97 5.21 33.57 -2.21
N PRO A 98 6.55 33.54 -2.18
CA PRO A 98 7.30 32.66 -3.06
C PRO A 98 6.86 31.23 -2.77
N ALA A 99 6.57 30.48 -3.84
CA ALA A 99 6.27 29.06 -3.74
C ALA A 99 7.37 28.36 -2.93
N PRO A 100 7.03 27.38 -2.07
CA PRO A 100 8.04 26.63 -1.33
C PRO A 100 9.06 26.08 -2.33
N ILE A 101 10.32 26.46 -2.16
CA ILE A 101 11.43 26.00 -2.98
C ILE A 101 11.54 24.49 -2.72
N LEU A 102 11.00 23.68 -3.64
CA LEU A 102 11.21 22.25 -3.62
C LEU A 102 12.73 22.02 -3.72
N PRO A 103 13.33 21.17 -2.86
CA PRO A 103 14.74 20.87 -2.99
C PRO A 103 15.01 20.34 -4.40
N ALA A 104 16.07 20.86 -5.03
CA ALA A 104 16.44 20.46 -6.38
C ALA A 104 16.60 18.93 -6.44
N LEU A 105 16.03 18.31 -7.48
CA LEU A 105 16.20 16.88 -7.73
C LEU A 105 17.70 16.61 -7.93
N PRO A 106 18.34 15.73 -7.14
CA PRO A 106 19.76 15.41 -7.33
C PRO A 106 19.96 14.69 -8.67
N GLU A 107 21.17 14.74 -9.22
CA GLU A 107 21.49 13.95 -10.41
C GLU A 107 21.65 12.46 -10.06
N PRO A 108 21.18 11.53 -10.92
CA PRO A 108 21.41 10.10 -10.72
C PRO A 108 22.92 9.76 -10.75
N LEU A 109 23.28 8.67 -10.07
CA LEU A 109 24.67 8.22 -10.05
C LEU A 109 25.07 7.65 -11.42
N LYS A 110 26.03 8.28 -12.09
CA LYS A 110 26.52 7.86 -13.42
C LYS A 110 27.13 6.46 -13.42
N ASP A 111 27.91 6.14 -12.38
CA ASP A 111 28.64 4.87 -12.27
C ASP A 111 28.20 4.10 -11.01
N LEU A 112 26.91 3.76 -10.92
CA LEU A 112 26.40 2.96 -9.80
C LEU A 112 27.03 1.56 -9.83
N LYS A 113 27.85 1.23 -8.83
CA LYS A 113 28.40 -0.12 -8.64
C LYS A 113 27.42 -1.00 -7.87
N ILE A 114 27.00 -2.11 -8.47
CA ILE A 114 26.19 -3.13 -7.80
C ILE A 114 27.08 -3.92 -6.83
N LYS A 115 26.82 -3.79 -5.53
CA LYS A 115 27.63 -4.41 -4.46
C LYS A 115 27.03 -5.69 -3.89
N TYR A 116 25.71 -5.80 -3.88
CA TYR A 116 24.98 -6.87 -3.19
C TYR A 116 24.22 -7.71 -4.20
N THR A 117 24.70 -8.93 -4.43
CA THR A 117 24.17 -9.85 -5.45
C THR A 117 23.94 -11.26 -4.90
N LYS A 118 24.01 -11.44 -3.57
CA LYS A 118 23.97 -12.73 -2.89
C LYS A 118 22.68 -12.91 -2.09
N ILE A 119 22.39 -14.15 -1.70
CA ILE A 119 21.29 -14.46 -0.78
C ILE A 119 21.61 -13.89 0.61
N PHE A 120 20.64 -13.25 1.26
CA PHE A 120 20.81 -12.66 2.58
C PHE A 120 20.10 -13.50 3.65
N ILE A 121 20.84 -14.22 4.49
CA ILE A 121 20.30 -15.06 5.56
C ILE A 121 21.13 -14.83 6.83
N ASN A 122 20.48 -14.66 7.99
CA ASN A 122 21.17 -14.42 9.27
C ASN A 122 22.14 -13.22 9.25
N ASN A 123 21.80 -12.14 8.53
CA ASN A 123 22.68 -10.98 8.33
C ASN A 123 24.01 -11.31 7.64
N GLU A 124 24.05 -12.39 6.85
CA GLU A 124 25.21 -12.84 6.10
C GLU A 124 24.84 -13.04 4.63
N TRP A 125 25.86 -12.94 3.76
CA TRP A 125 25.73 -13.07 2.31
C TRP A 125 26.17 -14.46 1.86
N HIS A 126 25.27 -15.21 1.24
CA HIS A 126 25.46 -16.61 0.86
C HIS A 126 25.35 -16.79 -0.66
N ASP A 127 26.17 -17.69 -1.19
CA ASP A 127 25.94 -18.24 -2.54
C ASP A 127 24.75 -19.22 -2.50
N SER A 128 24.08 -19.41 -3.63
CA SER A 128 23.00 -20.40 -3.72
C SER A 128 23.52 -21.81 -3.44
N VAL A 129 22.69 -22.66 -2.83
CA VAL A 129 23.06 -24.09 -2.61
C VAL A 129 23.42 -24.78 -3.92
N SER A 130 22.75 -24.40 -5.02
CA SER A 130 22.99 -24.97 -6.34
C SER A 130 24.25 -24.42 -7.02
N GLY A 131 24.79 -23.30 -6.54
CA GLY A 131 25.85 -22.53 -7.20
C GLY A 131 25.39 -21.77 -8.45
N LYS A 132 24.09 -21.82 -8.79
CA LYS A 132 23.52 -21.11 -9.94
C LYS A 132 23.32 -19.63 -9.64
N LYS A 133 23.33 -18.85 -10.72
CA LYS A 133 23.01 -17.43 -10.75
C LYS A 133 22.10 -17.15 -11.94
N PHE A 134 21.34 -16.07 -11.87
CA PHE A 134 20.55 -15.56 -12.98
C PHE A 134 20.95 -14.12 -13.33
N GLU A 135 20.72 -13.76 -14.59
CA GLU A 135 21.06 -12.44 -15.12
C GLU A 135 19.96 -11.43 -14.81
N VAL A 136 20.38 -10.20 -14.49
CA VAL A 136 19.48 -9.07 -14.28
C VAL A 136 19.76 -8.04 -15.38
N PHE A 137 18.73 -7.52 -16.02
CA PHE A 137 18.83 -6.68 -17.22
C PHE A 137 18.26 -5.29 -16.98
N ASN A 138 18.85 -4.29 -17.64
CA ASN A 138 18.28 -2.95 -17.69
C ASN A 138 17.26 -2.89 -18.86
N PRO A 139 15.96 -2.65 -18.60
CA PRO A 139 14.93 -2.66 -19.64
C PRO A 139 15.06 -1.52 -20.67
N ALA A 140 15.81 -0.46 -20.38
CA ALA A 140 15.96 0.68 -21.27
C ALA A 140 16.96 0.42 -22.40
N ASN A 141 17.88 -0.53 -22.18
CA ASN A 141 18.91 -0.87 -23.15
C ASN A 141 19.09 -2.39 -23.34
N GLU A 142 18.32 -3.24 -22.67
CA GLU A 142 18.41 -4.70 -22.78
C GLU A 142 19.79 -5.27 -22.37
N GLU A 143 20.65 -4.47 -21.73
CA GLU A 143 21.98 -4.88 -21.32
C GLU A 143 21.95 -5.52 -19.94
N LYS A 144 22.77 -6.56 -19.77
CA LYS A 144 22.99 -7.21 -18.49
C LYS A 144 23.63 -6.23 -17.51
N ILE A 145 22.96 -6.01 -16.37
CA ILE A 145 23.47 -5.22 -15.24
C ILE A 145 24.50 -6.05 -14.46
N CYS A 146 24.08 -7.23 -14.01
CA CYS A 146 24.91 -8.15 -13.22
C CYS A 146 24.29 -9.58 -13.18
N GLU A 147 24.90 -10.46 -12.39
CA GLU A 147 24.34 -11.76 -12.01
C GLU A 147 24.02 -11.78 -10.52
N VAL A 148 22.92 -12.43 -10.16
CA VAL A 148 22.46 -12.60 -8.78
C VAL A 148 22.31 -14.08 -8.48
N GLU A 149 22.63 -14.50 -7.26
CA GLU A 149 22.47 -15.88 -6.80
C GLU A 149 21.02 -16.37 -6.99
N GLU A 150 20.86 -17.54 -7.60
CA GLU A 150 19.55 -18.13 -7.88
C GLU A 150 19.11 -19.00 -6.70
N GLY A 151 18.37 -18.40 -5.76
CA GLY A 151 17.78 -19.12 -4.65
C GLY A 151 16.71 -20.10 -5.14
N ASP A 152 16.75 -21.30 -4.56
CA ASP A 152 15.77 -22.35 -4.79
C ASP A 152 15.24 -22.87 -3.44
N LYS A 153 14.43 -23.94 -3.45
CA LYS A 153 13.84 -24.54 -2.26
C LYS A 153 14.84 -24.77 -1.13
N ALA A 154 16.05 -25.25 -1.44
CA ALA A 154 17.06 -25.51 -0.41
C ALA A 154 17.53 -24.23 0.32
N ASP A 155 17.58 -23.10 -0.39
CA ASP A 155 17.91 -21.79 0.18
C ASP A 155 16.74 -21.21 0.98
N ILE A 156 15.50 -21.41 0.50
CA ILE A 156 14.29 -21.08 1.25
C ILE A 156 14.23 -21.88 2.56
N ASP A 157 14.51 -23.18 2.52
CA ASP A 157 14.54 -24.02 3.73
C ASP A 157 15.58 -23.50 4.75
N LYS A 158 16.75 -23.01 4.29
CA LYS A 158 17.76 -22.35 5.16
C LYS A 158 17.25 -21.03 5.74
N ALA A 159 16.64 -20.18 4.92
CA ALA A 159 16.09 -18.89 5.33
C ALA A 159 14.96 -19.06 6.35
N VAL A 160 14.06 -20.03 6.14
CA VAL A 160 12.96 -20.33 7.08
C VAL A 160 13.50 -20.85 8.40
N LYS A 161 14.52 -21.73 8.40
CA LYS A 161 15.18 -22.17 9.65
C LYS A 161 15.80 -20.99 10.42
N ALA A 162 16.44 -20.06 9.73
CA ALA A 162 16.97 -18.84 10.33
C ALA A 162 15.86 -17.97 10.93
N ALA A 163 14.79 -17.71 10.17
CA ALA A 163 13.63 -16.95 10.61
C ALA A 163 12.92 -17.58 11.82
N ARG A 164 12.80 -18.92 11.83
CA ARG A 164 12.19 -19.66 12.93
C ARG A 164 13.02 -19.53 14.20
N LYS A 165 14.34 -19.72 14.11
CA LYS A 165 15.27 -19.56 15.24
C LYS A 165 15.23 -18.14 15.81
N ALA A 166 15.20 -17.13 14.94
CA ALA A 166 15.07 -15.73 15.37
C ALA A 166 13.72 -15.46 16.06
N PHE A 167 12.69 -16.28 15.81
CA PHE A 167 11.35 -16.14 16.40
C PHE A 167 11.12 -17.00 17.66
N GLU A 168 12.08 -17.82 18.08
CA GLU A 168 11.97 -18.67 19.27
C GLU A 168 11.71 -17.86 20.55
N LEU A 169 10.93 -18.43 21.47
CA LEU A 169 10.67 -17.80 22.76
C LEU A 169 12.01 -17.63 23.52
N GLY A 170 12.28 -16.42 24.02
CA GLY A 170 13.57 -16.09 24.65
C GLY A 170 14.62 -15.58 23.68
N SER A 171 14.36 -15.54 22.37
CA SER A 171 15.28 -14.93 21.41
C SER A 171 15.38 -13.41 21.62
N PRO A 172 16.49 -12.77 21.19
CA PRO A 172 16.63 -11.31 21.26
C PRO A 172 15.48 -10.56 20.60
N TRP A 173 14.89 -11.09 19.52
CA TRP A 173 13.77 -10.45 18.83
C TRP A 173 12.45 -10.57 19.60
N ARG A 174 12.22 -11.72 20.25
CA ARG A 174 10.98 -11.98 21.00
C ARG A 174 10.94 -11.32 22.37
N THR A 175 12.09 -11.09 22.99
CA THR A 175 12.21 -10.43 24.31
C THR A 175 12.46 -8.94 24.21
N MET A 176 12.76 -8.41 23.01
CA MET A 176 12.94 -6.98 22.80
C MET A 176 11.64 -6.21 23.06
N ASP A 177 11.79 -5.04 23.69
CA ASP A 177 10.68 -4.12 23.90
C ASP A 177 10.02 -3.72 22.57
N ALA A 178 8.70 -3.57 22.61
CA ALA A 178 7.93 -3.17 21.44
C ALA A 178 8.38 -1.81 20.88
N SER A 179 8.74 -0.88 21.75
CA SER A 179 9.31 0.43 21.40
C SER A 179 10.67 0.31 20.68
N GLU A 180 11.51 -0.63 21.07
CA GLU A 180 12.82 -0.84 20.45
C GLU A 180 12.70 -1.40 19.02
N ARG A 181 11.68 -2.22 18.73
CA ARG A 181 11.35 -2.58 17.34
C ARG A 181 11.00 -1.34 16.51
N GLY A 182 10.22 -0.43 17.09
CA GLY A 182 9.94 0.88 16.50
C GLY A 182 11.20 1.71 16.26
N ARG A 183 12.15 1.71 17.22
CA ARG A 183 13.44 2.41 17.08
C ARG A 183 14.27 1.84 15.93
N LEU A 184 14.34 0.52 15.79
CA LEU A 184 15.05 -0.13 14.68
C LEU A 184 14.43 0.22 13.31
N LEU A 185 13.11 0.26 13.22
CA LEU A 185 12.42 0.71 11.99
C LEU A 185 12.73 2.18 11.69
N ASN A 186 12.68 3.08 12.68
CA ASN A 186 13.08 4.48 12.44
C ASN A 186 14.54 4.60 12.00
N LYS A 187 15.45 3.83 12.61
CA LYS A 187 16.85 3.80 12.19
C LYS A 187 16.99 3.31 10.74
N LEU A 188 16.23 2.30 10.33
CA LEU A 188 16.19 1.85 8.94
C LEU A 188 15.69 2.95 8.00
N ALA A 189 14.64 3.69 8.37
CA ALA A 189 14.16 4.84 7.60
C ALA A 189 15.27 5.90 7.43
N ASP A 190 16.04 6.19 8.47
CA ASP A 190 17.14 7.16 8.39
C ASP A 190 18.26 6.68 7.44
N LEU A 191 18.54 5.38 7.40
CA LEU A 191 19.51 4.79 6.48
C LEU A 191 19.01 4.80 5.03
N VAL A 192 17.72 4.52 4.82
CA VAL A 192 17.08 4.63 3.50
C VAL A 192 17.09 6.09 3.02
N GLU A 193 16.87 7.05 3.92
CA GLU A 193 16.95 8.49 3.61
C GLU A 193 18.39 8.91 3.27
N ARG A 194 19.40 8.40 4.00
CA ARG A 194 20.82 8.61 3.68
C ARG A 194 21.17 8.09 2.28
N ASP A 195 20.75 6.87 1.96
CA ASP A 195 21.13 6.20 0.70
C ASP A 195 20.07 6.37 -0.40
N ARG A 196 19.17 7.34 -0.24
CA ARG A 196 18.03 7.61 -1.14
C ARG A 196 18.45 7.75 -2.60
N LEU A 197 19.56 8.44 -2.86
CA LEU A 197 20.08 8.65 -4.21
C LEU A 197 20.56 7.32 -4.85
N THR A 198 21.25 6.49 -4.08
CA THR A 198 21.72 5.17 -4.52
C THR A 198 20.55 4.25 -4.85
N LEU A 199 19.58 4.17 -3.95
CA LEU A 199 18.38 3.33 -4.12
C LEU A 199 17.53 3.82 -5.30
N ALA A 200 17.31 5.12 -5.45
CA ALA A 200 16.53 5.66 -6.57
C ALA A 200 17.21 5.44 -7.93
N THR A 201 18.55 5.55 -7.99
CA THR A 201 19.30 5.24 -9.22
C THR A 201 19.19 3.75 -9.56
N MET A 202 19.28 2.89 -8.55
CA MET A 202 19.13 1.44 -8.70
C MET A 202 17.73 1.05 -9.21
N GLU A 203 16.67 1.59 -8.60
CA GLU A 203 15.28 1.37 -9.04
C GLU A 203 15.05 1.82 -10.50
N ALA A 204 15.72 2.90 -10.92
CA ALA A 204 15.60 3.42 -12.27
C ALA A 204 16.27 2.50 -13.31
N ILE A 205 17.47 2.00 -13.00
CA ILE A 205 18.24 1.11 -13.88
C ILE A 205 17.62 -0.29 -13.95
N ASP A 206 17.24 -0.85 -12.81
CA ASP A 206 16.73 -2.22 -12.68
C ASP A 206 15.26 -2.31 -13.15
N GLY A 207 14.43 -1.33 -12.78
CA GLY A 207 12.99 -1.34 -13.06
C GLY A 207 12.55 -0.49 -14.26
N GLY A 208 13.46 0.21 -14.94
CA GLY A 208 13.12 1.16 -16.02
C GLY A 208 12.26 2.33 -15.57
N LYS A 209 12.25 2.63 -14.26
CA LYS A 209 11.44 3.69 -13.68
C LYS A 209 12.14 5.04 -13.84
N LEU A 210 11.38 6.10 -14.11
CA LEU A 210 11.96 7.45 -14.14
C LEU A 210 12.65 7.76 -12.81
N PHE A 211 13.91 8.18 -12.87
CA PHE A 211 14.69 8.50 -11.68
C PHE A 211 13.99 9.55 -10.79
N SER A 212 13.38 10.56 -11.40
CA SER A 212 12.61 11.60 -10.70
C SER A 212 11.45 10.99 -9.90
N THR A 213 10.75 10.03 -10.47
CA THR A 213 9.64 9.33 -9.81
C THR A 213 10.15 8.39 -8.72
N ALA A 214 11.20 7.61 -9.00
CA ALA A 214 11.84 6.75 -8.00
C ALA A 214 12.30 7.56 -6.78
N TYR A 215 12.99 8.68 -7.00
CA TYR A 215 13.52 9.51 -5.93
C TYR A 215 12.41 10.23 -5.16
N LEU A 216 11.51 10.95 -5.83
CA LEU A 216 10.51 11.80 -5.18
C LEU A 216 9.34 11.01 -4.59
N MET A 217 8.84 10.03 -5.35
CA MET A 217 7.61 9.30 -5.04
C MET A 217 7.92 8.00 -4.30
N ASP A 218 8.61 7.06 -4.95
CA ASP A 218 8.79 5.70 -4.41
C ASP A 218 9.59 5.72 -3.11
N LEU A 219 10.78 6.32 -3.11
CA LEU A 219 11.60 6.43 -1.90
C LEU A 219 10.94 7.32 -0.83
N GLY A 220 10.22 8.36 -1.25
CA GLY A 220 9.43 9.19 -0.34
C GLY A 220 8.34 8.38 0.39
N ALA A 221 7.66 7.49 -0.34
CA ALA A 221 6.65 6.59 0.20
C ALA A 221 7.29 5.51 1.09
N CYS A 222 8.44 4.95 0.72
CA CYS A 222 9.19 3.99 1.53
C CYS A 222 9.52 4.57 2.91
N ILE A 223 10.18 5.73 2.96
CA ILE A 223 10.59 6.38 4.22
C ILE A 223 9.37 6.68 5.09
N LYS A 224 8.30 7.25 4.51
CA LYS A 224 7.05 7.53 5.23
C LYS A 224 6.39 6.27 5.78
N THR A 225 6.38 5.18 5.03
CA THR A 225 5.76 3.91 5.43
C THR A 225 6.52 3.24 6.56
N ILE A 226 7.86 3.23 6.49
CA ILE A 226 8.71 2.72 7.58
C ILE A 226 8.45 3.53 8.86
N ARG A 227 8.48 4.87 8.78
CA ARG A 227 8.24 5.76 9.93
C ARG A 227 6.83 5.60 10.51
N TYR A 228 5.82 5.42 9.66
CA TYR A 228 4.45 5.14 10.09
C TYR A 228 4.37 3.84 10.90
N CYS A 229 4.93 2.74 10.37
CA CYS A 229 4.92 1.44 11.05
C CYS A 229 5.78 1.45 12.32
N ALA A 230 6.89 2.21 12.33
CA ALA A 230 7.71 2.39 13.52
C ALA A 230 6.89 2.93 14.71
N GLY A 231 6.00 3.90 14.45
CA GLY A 231 5.12 4.48 15.46
C GLY A 231 4.05 3.53 16.00
N TRP A 232 3.74 2.44 15.29
CA TRP A 232 2.75 1.45 15.72
C TRP A 232 3.30 0.35 16.61
N ALA A 233 4.62 0.14 16.63
CA ALA A 233 5.22 -1.06 17.22
C ALA A 233 4.82 -1.30 18.69
N ASP A 234 4.67 -0.24 19.47
CA ASP A 234 4.28 -0.24 20.88
C ASP A 234 2.81 0.16 21.13
N LYS A 235 1.99 0.25 20.07
CA LYS A 235 0.56 0.64 20.14
C LYS A 235 -0.40 -0.46 19.68
N ILE A 236 0.12 -1.67 19.48
CA ILE A 236 -0.69 -2.85 19.15
C ILE A 236 -1.30 -3.40 20.44
N HIS A 237 -2.50 -2.91 20.77
CA HIS A 237 -3.20 -3.29 22.00
C HIS A 237 -4.13 -4.49 21.81
N GLY A 238 -4.16 -5.38 22.81
CA GLY A 238 -5.25 -6.33 23.02
C GLY A 238 -6.50 -5.67 23.63
N ARG A 239 -7.38 -6.47 24.23
CA ARG A 239 -8.62 -6.01 24.86
C ARG A 239 -8.84 -6.74 26.19
N THR A 240 -9.48 -6.07 27.14
CA THR A 240 -10.16 -6.74 28.27
C THR A 240 -11.61 -6.98 27.89
N VAL A 241 -12.14 -8.17 28.17
CA VAL A 241 -13.46 -8.59 27.71
C VAL A 241 -14.35 -8.91 28.91
N PRO A 242 -15.54 -8.28 29.04
CA PRO A 242 -16.46 -8.55 30.14
C PRO A 242 -17.25 -9.85 29.91
N MET A 243 -16.55 -10.99 29.85
CA MET A 243 -17.13 -12.30 29.65
C MET A 243 -18.13 -12.66 30.77
N ASP A 244 -19.19 -13.40 30.44
CA ASP A 244 -20.16 -13.92 31.41
C ASP A 244 -19.51 -14.83 32.46
N GLY A 245 -20.07 -14.85 33.67
CA GLY A 245 -19.53 -15.61 34.81
C GLY A 245 -18.35 -14.93 35.52
N ASN A 246 -17.75 -15.67 36.46
CA ASN A 246 -16.62 -15.20 37.28
C ASN A 246 -15.28 -15.48 36.59
N PHE A 247 -15.03 -14.77 35.49
CA PHE A 247 -13.79 -14.87 34.72
C PHE A 247 -13.19 -13.50 34.45
N PHE A 248 -11.86 -13.43 34.49
CA PHE A 248 -11.09 -12.34 33.91
C PHE A 248 -10.59 -12.78 32.53
N THR A 249 -11.06 -12.10 31.49
CA THR A 249 -10.71 -12.41 30.10
C THR A 249 -10.01 -11.23 29.45
N PHE A 250 -8.91 -11.52 28.77
CA PHE A 250 -8.22 -10.54 27.93
C PHE A 250 -7.64 -11.19 26.68
N THR A 251 -7.32 -10.37 25.68
CA THR A 251 -6.66 -10.82 24.46
C THR A 251 -5.21 -10.33 24.39
N ARG A 252 -4.36 -11.16 23.80
CA ARG A 252 -3.01 -10.80 23.37
C ARG A 252 -2.96 -10.83 21.85
N HIS A 253 -2.43 -9.78 21.25
CA HIS A 253 -2.16 -9.74 19.81
C HIS A 253 -0.69 -10.08 19.63
N GLU A 254 -0.40 -11.36 19.38
CA GLU A 254 0.96 -11.86 19.22
C GLU A 254 1.39 -11.77 17.75
N PRO A 255 2.68 -11.69 17.42
CA PRO A 255 3.12 -11.87 16.03
C PRO A 255 2.68 -13.25 15.49
N VAL A 256 2.31 -13.31 14.22
CA VAL A 256 1.91 -14.57 13.56
C VAL A 256 3.07 -15.57 13.46
N GLY A 257 4.31 -15.09 13.29
CA GLY A 257 5.51 -15.93 13.22
C GLY A 257 6.36 -15.66 11.99
N VAL A 258 6.77 -16.72 11.27
CA VAL A 258 7.56 -16.62 10.04
C VAL A 258 6.64 -16.24 8.88
N CYS A 259 6.86 -15.05 8.34
CA CYS A 259 6.09 -14.52 7.21
C CYS A 259 6.88 -14.65 5.90
N GLY A 260 6.37 -15.47 4.97
CA GLY A 260 6.84 -15.51 3.59
C GLY A 260 6.27 -14.33 2.80
N GLN A 261 7.12 -13.56 2.12
CA GLN A 261 6.71 -12.33 1.43
C GLN A 261 7.23 -12.33 0.01
N ILE A 262 6.33 -12.34 -0.97
CA ILE A 262 6.66 -12.41 -2.40
C ILE A 262 6.20 -11.11 -3.05
N ILE A 263 7.11 -10.38 -3.68
CA ILE A 263 6.87 -9.03 -4.20
C ILE A 263 7.07 -8.94 -5.73
N PRO A 264 6.34 -8.04 -6.42
CA PRO A 264 6.43 -7.85 -7.85
C PRO A 264 7.55 -6.85 -8.22
N TRP A 265 7.74 -6.65 -9.52
CA TRP A 265 8.80 -5.84 -10.11
C TRP A 265 8.44 -4.37 -10.36
N ASN A 266 7.16 -3.99 -10.31
CA ASN A 266 6.73 -2.64 -10.71
C ASN A 266 6.99 -1.57 -9.65
N PHE A 267 7.00 -1.96 -8.37
CA PHE A 267 7.45 -1.07 -7.30
C PHE A 267 8.32 -1.86 -6.32
N PRO A 268 9.52 -2.29 -6.73
CA PRO A 268 10.31 -3.28 -5.99
C PRO A 268 10.52 -2.85 -4.54
N LEU A 269 11.02 -1.62 -4.33
CA LEU A 269 11.35 -1.16 -2.99
C LEU A 269 10.09 -0.78 -2.18
N VAL A 270 9.08 -0.17 -2.82
CA VAL A 270 7.82 0.19 -2.13
C VAL A 270 7.12 -1.08 -1.64
N MET A 271 7.01 -2.11 -2.47
CA MET A 271 6.38 -3.38 -2.12
C MET A 271 7.19 -4.15 -1.09
N PHE A 272 8.53 -4.10 -1.17
CA PHE A 272 9.39 -4.64 -0.11
C PHE A 272 9.04 -4.00 1.24
N ILE A 273 8.97 -2.67 1.31
CA ILE A 273 8.68 -1.93 2.53
C ILE A 273 7.24 -2.12 3.03
N TRP A 274 6.25 -2.08 2.13
CA TRP A 274 4.83 -2.31 2.49
C TRP A 274 4.62 -3.66 3.17
N LYS A 275 5.47 -4.64 2.85
CA LYS A 275 5.44 -5.96 3.48
C LYS A 275 6.27 -6.03 4.76
N ILE A 276 7.54 -5.64 4.74
CA ILE A 276 8.41 -5.85 5.91
C ILE A 276 8.06 -4.91 7.06
N ALA A 277 7.65 -3.66 6.80
CA ALA A 277 7.44 -2.67 7.85
C ALA A 277 6.32 -3.06 8.83
N PRO A 278 5.09 -3.41 8.40
CA PRO A 278 4.06 -3.88 9.32
C PRO A 278 4.39 -5.26 9.94
N ALA A 279 5.05 -6.16 9.21
CA ALA A 279 5.46 -7.46 9.75
C ALA A 279 6.43 -7.30 10.94
N LEU A 280 7.48 -6.50 10.77
CA LEU A 280 8.51 -6.24 11.79
C LEU A 280 7.96 -5.40 12.95
N CYS A 281 7.09 -4.43 12.66
CA CYS A 281 6.35 -3.66 13.67
C CYS A 281 5.63 -4.60 14.65
N CYS A 282 4.88 -5.57 14.12
CA CYS A 282 4.16 -6.59 14.89
C CYS A 282 5.08 -7.62 15.57
N GLY A 283 6.38 -7.65 15.27
CA GLY A 283 7.36 -8.57 15.88
C GLY A 283 7.52 -9.91 15.16
N ASN A 284 7.13 -9.99 13.88
CA ASN A 284 7.34 -11.19 13.05
C ASN A 284 8.79 -11.30 12.57
N THR A 285 9.16 -12.47 12.04
CA THR A 285 10.36 -12.65 11.23
C THR A 285 9.93 -12.92 9.78
N VAL A 286 10.78 -12.59 8.81
CA VAL A 286 10.39 -12.61 7.39
C VAL A 286 11.38 -13.37 6.51
N VAL A 287 10.84 -14.00 5.48
CA VAL A 287 11.58 -14.54 4.32
C VAL A 287 11.00 -13.89 3.07
N VAL A 288 11.77 -13.01 2.45
CA VAL A 288 11.33 -12.18 1.32
C VAL A 288 11.92 -12.72 0.01
N LYS A 289 11.07 -12.88 -1.00
CA LYS A 289 11.46 -13.19 -2.37
C LYS A 289 11.16 -11.97 -3.26
N PRO A 290 12.18 -11.19 -3.67
CA PRO A 290 12.01 -10.14 -4.67
C PRO A 290 11.73 -10.72 -6.06
N ALA A 291 11.09 -9.95 -6.94
CA ALA A 291 10.93 -10.34 -8.33
C ALA A 291 12.29 -10.55 -9.01
N GLU A 292 12.37 -11.55 -9.89
CA GLU A 292 13.55 -11.92 -10.65
C GLU A 292 14.00 -10.80 -11.60
N GLN A 293 13.07 -9.96 -12.07
CA GLN A 293 13.41 -8.80 -12.88
C GLN A 293 14.12 -7.70 -12.08
N THR A 294 13.82 -7.55 -10.79
CA THR A 294 14.25 -6.38 -9.99
C THR A 294 14.74 -6.73 -8.58
N PRO A 295 15.78 -7.57 -8.42
CA PRO A 295 16.23 -8.01 -7.10
C PRO A 295 17.11 -6.97 -6.38
N LEU A 296 17.70 -6.00 -7.09
CA LEU A 296 18.90 -5.30 -6.62
C LEU A 296 18.63 -4.40 -5.41
N SER A 297 17.53 -3.64 -5.45
CA SER A 297 17.19 -2.70 -4.36
C SER A 297 16.79 -3.44 -3.08
N ALA A 298 16.11 -4.58 -3.20
CA ALA A 298 15.80 -5.46 -2.07
C ALA A 298 17.07 -6.04 -1.44
N LEU A 299 18.04 -6.47 -2.25
CA LEU A 299 19.35 -6.91 -1.72
C LEU A 299 20.08 -5.77 -1.04
N TYR A 300 20.10 -4.56 -1.61
CA TYR A 300 20.70 -3.41 -0.94
C TYR A 300 20.07 -3.15 0.44
N MET A 301 18.74 -3.31 0.57
CA MET A 301 18.05 -3.21 1.86
C MET A 301 18.56 -4.22 2.89
N GLY A 302 18.98 -5.43 2.50
CA GLY A 302 19.61 -6.39 3.41
C GLY A 302 20.84 -5.80 4.13
N SER A 303 21.65 -5.01 3.42
CA SER A 303 22.79 -4.32 4.04
C SER A 303 22.36 -3.24 5.04
N LEU A 304 21.31 -2.47 4.73
CA LEU A 304 20.79 -1.42 5.62
C LEU A 304 20.10 -2.01 6.84
N ILE A 305 19.43 -3.15 6.70
CA ILE A 305 18.81 -3.89 7.80
C ILE A 305 19.88 -4.40 8.77
N LYS A 306 20.99 -4.94 8.25
CA LYS A 306 22.14 -5.31 9.07
C LYS A 306 22.73 -4.10 9.78
N GLU A 307 22.94 -2.99 9.07
CA GLU A 307 23.49 -1.75 9.62
C GLU A 307 22.58 -1.13 10.69
N ALA A 308 21.25 -1.20 10.53
CA ALA A 308 20.28 -0.72 11.51
C ALA A 308 20.31 -1.52 12.83
N GLY A 309 20.89 -2.72 12.82
CA GLY A 309 21.05 -3.55 14.02
C GLY A 309 19.91 -4.53 14.28
N PHE A 310 19.15 -4.91 13.25
CA PHE A 310 18.17 -5.99 13.40
C PHE A 310 18.87 -7.32 13.76
N PRO A 311 18.32 -8.11 14.71
CA PRO A 311 18.92 -9.40 15.04
C PRO A 311 19.02 -10.35 13.82
N PRO A 312 20.08 -11.18 13.74
CA PRO A 312 20.23 -12.15 12.67
C PRO A 312 18.99 -13.04 12.51
N GLY A 313 18.54 -13.21 11.27
CA GLY A 313 17.43 -14.09 10.91
C GLY A 313 16.06 -13.42 10.98
N VAL A 314 15.96 -12.20 11.53
CA VAL A 314 14.70 -11.45 11.55
C VAL A 314 14.22 -11.09 10.15
N VAL A 315 15.15 -10.73 9.26
CA VAL A 315 14.88 -10.54 7.82
C VAL A 315 15.84 -11.42 7.02
N ASN A 316 15.29 -12.18 6.08
CA ASN A 316 16.05 -12.99 5.12
C ASN A 316 15.53 -12.68 3.72
N ILE A 317 16.41 -12.54 2.74
CA ILE A 317 16.08 -12.16 1.37
C ILE A 317 16.67 -13.20 0.43
N VAL A 318 15.81 -13.90 -0.30
CA VAL A 318 16.18 -14.99 -1.20
C VAL A 318 15.74 -14.62 -2.63
N PRO A 319 16.60 -13.98 -3.44
CA PRO A 319 16.33 -13.77 -4.86
C PRO A 319 16.22 -15.11 -5.59
N GLY A 320 15.41 -15.18 -6.63
CA GLY A 320 15.15 -16.39 -7.40
C GLY A 320 13.90 -16.24 -8.27
N PHE A 321 13.41 -17.32 -8.87
CA PHE A 321 12.23 -17.28 -9.73
C PHE A 321 10.93 -17.58 -8.99
N GLY A 322 9.80 -17.20 -9.58
CA GLY A 322 8.47 -17.51 -9.05
C GLY A 322 8.24 -19.03 -8.84
N PRO A 323 8.40 -19.88 -9.87
CA PRO A 323 8.12 -21.32 -9.76
C PRO A 323 9.07 -22.11 -8.83
N THR A 324 10.25 -21.57 -8.51
CA THR A 324 11.23 -22.20 -7.61
C THR A 324 11.13 -21.62 -6.20
N ALA A 325 11.78 -20.48 -5.94
CA ALA A 325 11.80 -19.82 -4.64
C ALA A 325 10.39 -19.40 -4.15
N GLY A 326 9.59 -18.81 -5.04
CA GLY A 326 8.23 -18.36 -4.68
C GLY A 326 7.30 -19.53 -4.30
N ALA A 327 7.29 -20.59 -5.10
CA ALA A 327 6.52 -21.81 -4.81
C ALA A 327 7.02 -22.53 -3.57
N ALA A 328 8.34 -22.55 -3.32
CA ALA A 328 8.92 -23.12 -2.11
C ALA A 328 8.40 -22.39 -0.86
N ILE A 329 8.32 -21.05 -0.86
CA ILE A 329 7.73 -20.28 0.26
C ILE A 329 6.26 -20.64 0.48
N SER A 330 5.45 -20.68 -0.57
CA SER A 330 4.00 -20.90 -0.44
C SER A 330 3.65 -22.32 0.01
N HIS A 331 4.48 -23.32 -0.32
CA HIS A 331 4.33 -24.71 0.11
C HIS A 331 5.07 -25.06 1.40
N HIS A 332 5.94 -24.18 1.91
CA HIS A 332 6.76 -24.51 3.10
C HIS A 332 5.88 -24.77 4.33
N MET A 333 6.17 -25.85 5.05
CA MET A 333 5.36 -26.28 6.21
C MET A 333 5.59 -25.43 7.47
N ASP A 334 6.76 -24.79 7.59
CA ASP A 334 7.10 -23.91 8.71
C ASP A 334 7.00 -22.40 8.38
N VAL A 335 6.27 -22.02 7.34
CA VAL A 335 5.89 -20.61 7.10
C VAL A 335 4.47 -20.41 7.62
N ASP A 336 4.27 -19.49 8.56
CA ASP A 336 3.01 -19.31 9.28
C ASP A 336 2.02 -18.42 8.50
N LYS A 337 2.56 -17.50 7.69
CA LYS A 337 1.80 -16.58 6.84
C LYS A 337 2.52 -16.35 5.51
N VAL A 338 1.77 -16.22 4.42
CA VAL A 338 2.26 -15.69 3.14
C VAL A 338 1.54 -14.38 2.77
N SER A 339 2.31 -13.38 2.35
CA SER A 339 1.81 -12.16 1.72
C SER A 339 2.36 -12.06 0.29
N PHE A 340 1.47 -12.00 -0.70
CA PHE A 340 1.83 -11.95 -2.11
C PHE A 340 1.23 -10.70 -2.76
N THR A 341 2.06 -9.99 -3.54
CA THR A 341 1.57 -8.99 -4.47
C THR A 341 2.00 -9.38 -5.89
N GLY A 342 1.06 -9.38 -6.84
CA GLY A 342 1.36 -9.77 -8.23
C GLY A 342 0.12 -10.15 -9.03
N SER A 343 0.25 -11.03 -10.02
CA SER A 343 -0.87 -11.37 -10.90
C SER A 343 -1.95 -12.17 -10.19
N THR A 344 -3.19 -11.99 -10.62
CA THR A 344 -4.36 -12.70 -10.08
C THR A 344 -4.26 -14.22 -10.25
N GLU A 345 -3.65 -14.67 -11.34
CA GLU A 345 -3.43 -16.09 -11.63
C GLU A 345 -2.49 -16.73 -10.62
N VAL A 346 -1.34 -16.09 -10.37
CA VAL A 346 -0.39 -16.57 -9.36
C VAL A 346 -0.99 -16.44 -7.96
N GLY A 347 -1.76 -15.39 -7.67
CA GLY A 347 -2.47 -15.23 -6.40
C GLY A 347 -3.39 -16.40 -6.06
N LYS A 348 -4.08 -16.98 -7.05
CA LYS A 348 -4.87 -18.22 -6.87
C LYS A 348 -3.98 -19.40 -6.50
N MET A 349 -2.85 -19.58 -7.20
CA MET A 349 -1.89 -20.65 -6.93
C MET A 349 -1.30 -20.54 -5.52
N ILE A 350 -0.97 -19.33 -5.06
CA ILE A 350 -0.47 -19.08 -3.70
C ILE A 350 -1.50 -19.49 -2.66
N LYS A 351 -2.77 -19.10 -2.83
CA LYS A 351 -3.84 -19.43 -1.90
C LYS A 351 -4.14 -20.93 -1.87
N GLU A 352 -4.10 -21.59 -3.03
CA GLU A 352 -4.24 -23.03 -3.14
C GLU A 352 -3.08 -23.78 -2.47
N ALA A 353 -1.84 -23.36 -2.70
CA ALA A 353 -0.65 -23.93 -2.10
C ALA A 353 -0.68 -23.83 -0.56
N ALA A 354 -1.12 -22.69 -0.02
CA ALA A 354 -1.35 -22.53 1.41
C ALA A 354 -2.39 -23.52 1.95
N GLY A 355 -3.50 -23.68 1.22
CA GLY A 355 -4.56 -24.66 1.54
C GLY A 355 -4.08 -26.11 1.53
N LYS A 356 -3.22 -26.47 0.57
CA LYS A 356 -2.67 -27.83 0.40
C LYS A 356 -1.54 -28.17 1.37
N SER A 357 -0.85 -27.17 1.92
CA SER A 357 0.31 -27.37 2.80
C SER A 357 -0.09 -27.37 4.27
N ASN A 358 0.05 -26.23 4.95
CA ASN A 358 -0.11 -26.09 6.41
C ASN A 358 -1.22 -25.12 6.81
N LEU A 359 -2.10 -24.73 5.89
CA LEU A 359 -3.15 -23.73 6.11
C LEU A 359 -2.62 -22.36 6.59
N LYS A 360 -1.38 -22.02 6.23
CA LYS A 360 -0.80 -20.69 6.52
C LYS A 360 -1.75 -19.57 6.11
N ARG A 361 -1.76 -18.49 6.89
CA ARG A 361 -2.60 -17.31 6.61
C ARG A 361 -2.14 -16.66 5.30
N VAL A 362 -3.07 -16.15 4.50
CA VAL A 362 -2.78 -15.61 3.15
C VAL A 362 -3.35 -14.21 3.01
N THR A 363 -2.51 -13.26 2.60
CA THR A 363 -2.94 -11.96 2.08
C THR A 363 -2.47 -11.77 0.65
N LEU A 364 -3.36 -11.22 -0.19
CA LEU A 364 -3.15 -11.08 -1.63
C LEU A 364 -3.46 -9.64 -2.05
N GLU A 365 -2.54 -9.01 -2.75
CA GLU A 365 -2.75 -7.76 -3.49
C GLU A 365 -2.53 -8.04 -4.98
N LEU A 366 -3.60 -8.00 -5.76
CA LEU A 366 -3.62 -8.54 -7.13
C LEU A 366 -3.92 -7.45 -8.17
N GLY A 367 -4.13 -7.89 -9.41
CA GLY A 367 -4.41 -7.00 -10.53
C GLY A 367 -5.75 -6.26 -10.44
N GLY A 368 -5.94 -5.32 -11.34
CA GLY A 368 -7.12 -4.46 -11.40
C GLY A 368 -7.58 -4.14 -12.82
N LYS A 369 -8.85 -3.71 -12.90
CA LYS A 369 -9.41 -3.02 -14.07
C LYS A 369 -10.23 -1.82 -13.60
N SER A 370 -9.53 -0.95 -12.85
CA SER A 370 -10.10 0.13 -12.05
C SER A 370 -10.88 1.12 -12.92
N PRO A 371 -12.18 1.37 -12.62
CA PRO A 371 -12.97 2.35 -13.33
C PRO A 371 -12.69 3.78 -12.83
N ASN A 372 -12.60 4.72 -13.75
CA ASN A 372 -12.49 6.15 -13.48
C ASN A 372 -13.68 6.88 -14.13
N ILE A 373 -14.58 7.43 -13.32
CA ILE A 373 -15.87 7.99 -13.78
C ILE A 373 -15.78 9.51 -13.80
N ILE A 374 -16.03 10.11 -14.96
CA ILE A 374 -15.94 11.56 -15.21
C ILE A 374 -17.33 12.11 -15.58
N PHE A 375 -17.93 12.88 -14.67
CA PHE A 375 -19.19 13.57 -14.92
C PHE A 375 -18.99 14.88 -15.71
N ALA A 376 -20.04 15.31 -16.41
CA ALA A 376 -20.04 16.56 -17.19
C ALA A 376 -19.86 17.82 -16.34
N ASP A 377 -20.14 17.74 -15.04
CA ASP A 377 -19.93 18.83 -14.08
C ASP A 377 -18.53 18.82 -13.43
N ALA A 378 -17.68 17.85 -13.77
CA ALA A 378 -16.31 17.80 -13.29
C ALA A 378 -15.50 19.03 -13.73
N ASP A 379 -14.43 19.33 -12.99
CA ASP A 379 -13.38 20.16 -13.56
C ASP A 379 -12.68 19.35 -14.66
N LEU A 380 -12.90 19.74 -15.92
CA LEU A 380 -12.45 18.95 -17.07
C LEU A 380 -10.92 18.90 -17.19
N ASP A 381 -10.23 19.99 -16.85
CA ASP A 381 -8.77 20.03 -16.93
C ASP A 381 -8.13 19.15 -15.86
N GLU A 382 -8.62 19.23 -14.62
CA GLU A 382 -8.17 18.34 -13.55
C GLU A 382 -8.51 16.87 -13.85
N ALA A 383 -9.73 16.60 -14.33
CA ALA A 383 -10.17 15.26 -14.67
C ALA A 383 -9.31 14.63 -15.76
N VAL A 384 -8.96 15.39 -16.81
CA VAL A 384 -8.05 14.91 -17.87
C VAL A 384 -6.66 14.62 -17.28
N GLU A 385 -6.08 15.52 -16.49
CA GLU A 385 -4.74 15.31 -15.95
C GLU A 385 -4.68 14.12 -14.97
N PHE A 386 -5.63 14.01 -14.04
CA PHE A 386 -5.66 12.89 -13.09
C PHE A 386 -6.01 11.56 -13.77
N ALA A 387 -6.92 11.54 -14.76
CA ALA A 387 -7.20 10.33 -15.51
C ALA A 387 -6.01 9.90 -16.36
N HIS A 388 -5.26 10.87 -16.89
CA HIS A 388 -4.05 10.64 -17.64
C HIS A 388 -2.94 10.06 -16.73
N VAL A 389 -2.57 10.74 -15.66
CA VAL A 389 -1.56 10.24 -14.70
C VAL A 389 -2.02 8.93 -14.08
N GLY A 390 -3.30 8.80 -13.73
CA GLY A 390 -3.89 7.60 -13.13
C GLY A 390 -3.76 6.34 -14.00
N LEU A 391 -3.52 6.49 -15.30
CA LEU A 391 -3.21 5.37 -16.19
C LEU A 391 -1.74 5.33 -16.60
N PHE A 392 -1.15 6.43 -17.07
CA PHE A 392 0.21 6.43 -17.63
C PHE A 392 1.33 6.46 -16.57
N TYR A 393 1.00 6.65 -15.28
CA TYR A 393 1.98 6.62 -14.20
C TYR A 393 2.78 5.31 -14.21
N HIS A 394 4.11 5.44 -14.05
CA HIS A 394 5.05 4.34 -14.11
C HIS A 394 4.81 3.40 -15.32
N GLN A 395 4.77 4.00 -16.51
CA GLN A 395 4.58 3.31 -17.79
C GLN A 395 3.26 2.52 -17.90
N GLY A 396 2.29 2.76 -17.03
CA GLY A 396 1.06 1.98 -16.93
C GLY A 396 1.19 0.65 -16.17
N GLN A 397 2.34 0.40 -15.55
CA GLN A 397 2.64 -0.81 -14.79
C GLN A 397 2.17 -0.68 -13.34
N CYS A 398 0.91 -0.31 -13.14
CA CYS A 398 0.31 -0.09 -11.81
C CYS A 398 -0.97 -0.89 -11.64
N CYS A 399 -1.10 -1.63 -10.55
CA CYS A 399 -2.32 -2.40 -10.24
C CYS A 399 -3.58 -1.52 -10.15
N ILE A 400 -3.41 -0.27 -9.72
CA ILE A 400 -4.49 0.72 -9.62
C ILE A 400 -4.79 1.46 -10.93
N ALA A 401 -4.13 1.13 -12.04
CA ALA A 401 -4.26 1.89 -13.29
C ALA A 401 -5.73 2.10 -13.69
N GLY A 402 -6.10 3.36 -13.91
CA GLY A 402 -7.44 3.83 -14.31
C GLY A 402 -7.80 3.44 -15.74
N SER A 403 -7.84 2.13 -16.00
CA SER A 403 -7.89 1.51 -17.33
C SER A 403 -9.30 1.33 -17.89
N ARG A 404 -10.30 1.95 -17.26
CA ARG A 404 -11.63 2.15 -17.87
C ARG A 404 -12.12 3.53 -17.49
N ILE A 405 -11.94 4.50 -18.37
CA ILE A 405 -12.37 5.87 -18.13
C ILE A 405 -13.75 6.04 -18.73
N PHE A 406 -14.77 6.14 -17.88
CA PHE A 406 -16.14 6.39 -18.29
C PHE A 406 -16.40 7.90 -18.26
N VAL A 407 -16.75 8.48 -19.39
CA VAL A 407 -17.00 9.92 -19.53
C VAL A 407 -18.45 10.16 -19.97
N GLU A 408 -19.11 11.11 -19.31
CA GLU A 408 -20.50 11.45 -19.61
C GLU A 408 -20.62 12.08 -21.00
N GLU A 409 -21.65 11.71 -21.77
CA GLU A 409 -21.76 12.08 -23.20
C GLU A 409 -21.52 13.56 -23.55
N PRO A 410 -22.04 14.55 -22.78
CA PRO A 410 -21.91 15.96 -23.15
C PRO A 410 -20.48 16.48 -23.22
N ILE A 411 -19.54 15.84 -22.51
CA ILE A 411 -18.12 16.24 -22.46
C ILE A 411 -17.19 15.20 -23.09
N TYR A 412 -17.72 14.08 -23.61
CA TYR A 412 -16.94 12.94 -24.08
C TYR A 412 -15.95 13.31 -25.19
N ASP A 413 -16.41 13.98 -26.25
CA ASP A 413 -15.55 14.29 -27.41
C ASP A 413 -14.42 15.26 -27.02
N GLU A 414 -14.73 16.24 -26.18
CA GLU A 414 -13.73 17.20 -25.68
C GLU A 414 -12.73 16.53 -24.72
N PHE A 415 -13.18 15.62 -23.85
CA PHE A 415 -12.31 14.84 -22.99
C PHE A 415 -11.35 13.96 -23.81
N VAL A 416 -11.86 13.28 -24.84
CA VAL A 416 -11.04 12.47 -25.76
C VAL A 416 -10.00 13.36 -26.45
N ARG A 417 -10.40 14.51 -27.01
CA ARG A 417 -9.48 15.46 -27.66
C ARG A 417 -8.34 15.89 -26.74
N ARG A 418 -8.65 16.34 -25.51
CA ARG A 418 -7.64 16.77 -24.52
C ARG A 418 -6.74 15.63 -24.06
N SER A 419 -7.29 14.43 -23.90
CA SER A 419 -6.51 13.24 -23.52
C SER A 419 -5.47 12.86 -24.58
N ILE A 420 -5.83 12.96 -25.87
CA ILE A 420 -4.92 12.75 -27.00
C ILE A 420 -3.79 13.78 -26.98
N GLU A 421 -4.12 15.06 -26.82
CA GLU A 421 -3.14 16.15 -26.75
C GLU A 421 -2.18 15.96 -25.59
N ARG A 422 -2.67 15.48 -24.44
CA ARG A 422 -1.85 15.21 -23.27
C ARG A 422 -0.92 14.01 -23.46
N ALA A 423 -1.41 12.93 -24.06
CA ALA A 423 -0.62 11.72 -24.34
C ALA A 423 0.49 11.96 -25.37
N LYS A 424 0.23 12.76 -26.41
CA LYS A 424 1.23 13.12 -27.43
C LYS A 424 2.39 13.97 -26.92
N LYS A 425 2.26 14.60 -25.75
CA LYS A 425 3.32 15.43 -25.14
C LYS A 425 4.41 14.62 -24.43
N TYR A 426 4.22 13.31 -24.26
CA TYR A 426 5.19 12.47 -23.56
C TYR A 426 6.53 12.39 -24.27
N THR A 427 7.59 12.63 -23.52
CA THR A 427 8.96 12.36 -23.96
C THR A 427 9.40 10.98 -23.47
N LEU A 428 9.65 10.06 -24.40
CA LEU A 428 10.18 8.72 -24.10
C LEU A 428 11.70 8.76 -24.16
N GLY A 429 12.36 7.95 -23.31
CA GLY A 429 13.81 7.85 -23.33
C GLY A 429 14.40 7.17 -22.10
N ASP A 430 15.71 7.33 -21.94
CA ASP A 430 16.44 6.81 -20.79
C ASP A 430 15.84 7.33 -19.47
N PRO A 431 15.41 6.46 -18.54
CA PRO A 431 14.83 6.86 -17.26
C PRO A 431 15.74 7.71 -16.37
N LEU A 432 17.05 7.72 -16.61
CA LEU A 432 18.02 8.56 -15.91
C LEU A 432 18.12 9.98 -16.49
N SER A 433 17.63 10.21 -17.71
CA SER A 433 17.76 11.50 -18.40
C SER A 433 16.74 12.53 -17.88
N PRO A 434 17.18 13.75 -17.53
CA PRO A 434 16.26 14.82 -17.15
C PRO A 434 15.26 15.14 -18.26
N GLY A 435 14.00 15.41 -17.90
CA GLY A 435 12.94 15.76 -18.85
C GLY A 435 12.24 14.58 -19.53
N VAL A 436 12.76 13.36 -19.40
CA VAL A 436 12.04 12.14 -19.84
C VAL A 436 10.81 11.91 -18.96
N GLN A 437 9.68 11.59 -19.58
CA GLN A 437 8.39 11.43 -18.93
C GLN A 437 7.86 9.99 -18.97
N GLN A 438 8.46 9.09 -19.75
CA GLN A 438 8.13 7.67 -19.74
C GLN A 438 9.35 6.81 -20.10
N GLY A 439 9.63 5.83 -19.24
CA GLY A 439 10.66 4.80 -19.45
C GLY A 439 10.15 3.60 -20.29
N PRO A 440 10.93 2.50 -20.34
CA PRO A 440 10.54 1.26 -20.98
C PRO A 440 9.55 0.44 -20.12
N GLN A 441 8.96 -0.58 -20.71
CA GLN A 441 8.32 -1.68 -19.97
C GLN A 441 9.38 -2.57 -19.33
N ILE A 442 9.02 -3.36 -18.32
CA ILE A 442 9.99 -4.09 -17.51
C ILE A 442 10.79 -5.17 -18.25
N ASP A 443 10.16 -5.89 -19.18
CA ASP A 443 10.80 -7.01 -19.88
C ASP A 443 10.08 -7.30 -21.20
N LYS A 444 10.66 -8.24 -21.96
CA LYS A 444 10.17 -8.67 -23.26
C LYS A 444 8.78 -9.33 -23.19
N GLU A 445 8.48 -10.08 -22.13
CA GLU A 445 7.19 -10.77 -21.98
C GLU A 445 6.07 -9.74 -21.83
N GLN A 446 6.25 -8.78 -20.92
CA GLN A 446 5.29 -7.72 -20.68
C GLN A 446 5.15 -6.81 -21.92
N PHE A 447 6.27 -6.49 -22.58
CA PHE A 447 6.26 -5.74 -23.84
C PHE A 447 5.40 -6.41 -24.92
N GLN A 448 5.60 -7.72 -25.14
CA GLN A 448 4.85 -8.45 -26.16
C GLN A 448 3.37 -8.60 -25.82
N LYS A 449 3.04 -8.80 -24.53
CA LYS A 449 1.66 -8.85 -24.03
C LYS A 449 0.92 -7.54 -24.28
N ILE A 450 1.56 -6.39 -24.02
CA ILE A 450 0.95 -5.08 -24.25
C ILE A 450 0.69 -4.88 -25.74
N LEU A 451 1.66 -5.21 -26.62
CA LEU A 451 1.49 -5.10 -28.06
C LEU A 451 0.35 -6.00 -28.58
N ASP A 452 0.20 -7.23 -28.07
CA ASP A 452 -0.95 -8.09 -28.41
C ASP A 452 -2.29 -7.42 -28.04
N LEU A 453 -2.38 -6.85 -26.84
CA LEU A 453 -3.59 -6.18 -26.39
C LEU A 453 -3.88 -4.90 -27.18
N ILE A 454 -2.87 -4.15 -27.60
CA ILE A 454 -3.02 -3.02 -28.53
C ILE A 454 -3.61 -3.51 -29.86
N GLU A 455 -3.09 -4.59 -30.43
CA GLU A 455 -3.63 -5.18 -31.67
C GLU A 455 -5.05 -5.70 -31.50
N SER A 456 -5.38 -6.27 -30.34
CA SER A 456 -6.76 -6.69 -30.03
C SER A 456 -7.73 -5.52 -30.05
N GLY A 457 -7.35 -4.36 -29.48
CA GLY A 457 -8.16 -3.15 -29.51
C GLY A 457 -8.46 -2.67 -30.94
N LYS A 458 -7.44 -2.70 -31.81
CA LYS A 458 -7.62 -2.36 -33.24
C LYS A 458 -8.57 -3.33 -33.94
N LYS A 459 -8.41 -4.64 -33.72
CA LYS A 459 -9.20 -5.70 -34.37
C LYS A 459 -10.65 -5.73 -33.90
N GLU A 460 -10.91 -5.39 -32.63
CA GLU A 460 -12.24 -5.41 -32.02
C GLU A 460 -13.03 -4.12 -32.28
N GLY A 461 -12.46 -3.15 -33.00
CA GLY A 461 -13.17 -1.95 -33.47
C GLY A 461 -13.07 -0.74 -32.53
N ALA A 462 -12.18 -0.76 -31.53
CA ALA A 462 -11.85 0.45 -30.79
C ALA A 462 -11.15 1.46 -31.70
N LYS A 463 -11.45 2.75 -31.54
CA LYS A 463 -10.81 3.79 -32.35
C LYS A 463 -9.46 4.14 -31.76
N LEU A 464 -8.38 3.79 -32.45
CA LEU A 464 -7.02 4.19 -32.09
C LEU A 464 -6.83 5.68 -32.40
N GLU A 465 -6.58 6.49 -31.38
CA GLU A 465 -6.45 7.95 -31.52
C GLU A 465 -4.98 8.41 -31.61
N CYS A 466 -4.08 7.75 -30.88
CA CYS A 466 -2.63 7.97 -30.98
C CYS A 466 -1.83 6.76 -30.47
N GLY A 467 -0.54 6.72 -30.80
CA GLY A 467 0.37 5.64 -30.42
C GLY A 467 0.04 4.34 -31.12
N GLY A 468 0.05 3.24 -30.37
CA GLY A 468 -0.37 1.92 -30.87
C GLY A 468 0.77 1.07 -31.43
N GLY A 469 2.02 1.34 -31.04
CA GLY A 469 3.18 0.57 -31.47
C GLY A 469 4.41 0.75 -30.56
N PRO A 470 5.50 0.04 -30.87
CA PRO A 470 6.77 0.21 -30.18
C PRO A 470 7.43 1.56 -30.50
N TRP A 471 8.43 1.95 -29.70
CA TRP A 471 9.23 3.16 -29.92
C TRP A 471 10.72 2.86 -29.80
N GLY A 472 11.55 3.50 -30.64
CA GLY A 472 13.00 3.29 -30.64
C GLY A 472 13.43 1.93 -31.22
N ASN A 473 14.75 1.69 -31.21
CA ASN A 473 15.36 0.47 -31.77
C ASN A 473 15.89 -0.49 -30.69
N LYS A 474 15.90 -0.06 -29.42
CA LYS A 474 16.50 -0.76 -28.29
C LYS A 474 15.72 -0.40 -27.03
N GLY A 475 15.57 -1.35 -26.12
CA GLY A 475 14.74 -1.22 -24.92
C GLY A 475 13.26 -1.45 -25.20
N TYR A 476 12.51 -1.77 -24.14
CA TYR A 476 11.11 -2.18 -24.25
C TYR A 476 10.14 -0.98 -24.26
N PHE A 477 10.33 0.01 -25.13
CA PHE A 477 9.52 1.21 -25.15
C PHE A 477 8.25 1.07 -26.00
N ILE A 478 7.11 1.50 -25.45
CA ILE A 478 5.80 1.49 -26.13
C ILE A 478 5.26 2.91 -26.18
N GLN A 479 4.75 3.32 -27.34
CA GLN A 479 4.13 4.63 -27.53
C GLN A 479 2.91 4.81 -26.60
N PRO A 480 2.73 5.97 -25.95
CA PRO A 480 1.52 6.29 -25.21
C PRO A 480 0.30 6.17 -26.13
N THR A 481 -0.56 5.20 -25.82
CA THR A 481 -1.65 4.77 -26.68
C THR A 481 -2.98 5.18 -26.09
N VAL A 482 -3.87 5.75 -26.91
CA VAL A 482 -5.23 6.11 -26.50
C VAL A 482 -6.23 5.47 -27.44
N PHE A 483 -7.18 4.73 -26.87
CA PHE A 483 -8.36 4.21 -27.55
C PHE A 483 -9.62 4.94 -27.08
N SER A 484 -10.41 5.42 -28.03
CA SER A 484 -11.78 5.91 -27.80
C SER A 484 -12.79 4.91 -28.35
N ASN A 485 -14.08 5.14 -28.02
CA ASN A 485 -15.20 4.30 -28.41
C ASN A 485 -15.03 2.84 -27.96
N VAL A 486 -14.39 2.64 -26.81
CA VAL A 486 -14.20 1.31 -26.23
C VAL A 486 -15.53 0.82 -25.65
N THR A 487 -15.89 -0.44 -25.93
CA THR A 487 -17.08 -1.10 -25.37
C THR A 487 -16.68 -2.13 -24.32
N ASP A 488 -17.62 -2.45 -23.43
CA ASP A 488 -17.36 -3.28 -22.25
C ASP A 488 -16.97 -4.72 -22.58
N ASP A 489 -17.28 -5.19 -23.80
CA ASP A 489 -17.01 -6.54 -24.25
C ASP A 489 -15.61 -6.77 -24.82
N MET A 490 -14.89 -5.70 -25.18
CA MET A 490 -13.53 -5.75 -25.74
C MET A 490 -12.51 -6.30 -24.74
N ARG A 491 -11.48 -6.99 -25.24
CA ARG A 491 -10.35 -7.48 -24.45
C ARG A 491 -9.65 -6.36 -23.70
N ILE A 492 -9.37 -5.23 -24.37
CA ILE A 492 -8.75 -4.04 -23.74
C ILE A 492 -9.61 -3.42 -22.63
N ALA A 493 -10.91 -3.70 -22.57
CA ALA A 493 -11.80 -3.26 -21.50
C ALA A 493 -11.91 -4.27 -20.34
N LYS A 494 -11.52 -5.54 -20.53
CA LYS A 494 -11.66 -6.62 -19.53
C LYS A 494 -10.33 -7.05 -18.92
N GLU A 495 -9.30 -7.16 -19.76
CA GLU A 495 -7.98 -7.67 -19.39
C GLU A 495 -7.10 -6.53 -18.82
N GLU A 496 -6.29 -6.88 -17.83
CA GLU A 496 -5.26 -5.99 -17.30
C GLU A 496 -4.09 -5.93 -18.29
N ILE A 497 -3.91 -4.75 -18.92
CA ILE A 497 -2.88 -4.52 -19.94
C ILE A 497 -1.52 -4.31 -19.29
N PHE A 498 -1.48 -3.51 -18.23
CA PHE A 498 -0.25 -3.19 -17.49
C PHE A 498 0.82 -2.50 -18.36
N GLY A 499 0.38 -1.54 -19.17
CA GLY A 499 1.18 -0.75 -20.10
C GLY A 499 0.50 0.58 -20.44
N PRO A 500 1.12 1.45 -21.26
CA PRO A 500 0.67 2.82 -21.48
C PRO A 500 -0.47 2.88 -22.51
N VAL A 501 -1.62 2.27 -22.19
CA VAL A 501 -2.77 2.14 -23.10
C VAL A 501 -4.03 2.61 -22.39
N GLN A 502 -4.56 3.76 -22.78
CA GLN A 502 -5.75 4.38 -22.21
C GLN A 502 -7.02 3.89 -22.91
N GLN A 503 -8.07 3.57 -22.15
CA GLN A 503 -9.39 3.23 -22.68
C GLN A 503 -10.41 4.26 -22.23
N ILE A 504 -11.08 4.90 -23.19
CA ILE A 504 -12.11 5.90 -22.94
C ILE A 504 -13.46 5.37 -23.47
N MET A 505 -14.42 5.30 -22.55
CA MET A 505 -15.79 4.84 -22.76
C MET A 505 -16.77 5.97 -22.52
N LYS A 506 -17.92 5.91 -23.20
CA LYS A 506 -19.02 6.86 -23.01
C LYS A 506 -20.07 6.27 -22.05
N PHE A 507 -20.74 7.10 -21.25
CA PHE A 507 -21.94 6.71 -20.49
C PHE A 507 -23.01 7.81 -20.48
N LYS A 508 -24.27 7.44 -20.21
CA LYS A 508 -25.42 8.37 -20.19
C LYS A 508 -26.01 8.61 -18.81
N THR A 509 -26.08 7.57 -17.98
CA THR A 509 -26.82 7.65 -16.70
C THR A 509 -26.00 7.08 -15.55
N ILE A 510 -26.26 7.59 -14.35
CA ILE A 510 -25.64 7.14 -13.10
C ILE A 510 -25.83 5.62 -12.90
N ASP A 511 -27.06 5.13 -13.03
CA ASP A 511 -27.39 3.71 -12.83
C ASP A 511 -26.66 2.78 -13.81
N GLU A 512 -26.52 3.22 -15.05
CA GLU A 512 -25.81 2.48 -16.09
C GLU A 512 -24.31 2.39 -15.77
N VAL A 513 -23.66 3.52 -15.48
CA VAL A 513 -22.21 3.53 -15.26
C VAL A 513 -21.82 2.82 -13.96
N ILE A 514 -22.65 2.86 -12.91
CA ILE A 514 -22.41 2.06 -11.69
C ILE A 514 -22.41 0.56 -12.02
N LYS A 515 -23.41 0.10 -12.79
CA LYS A 515 -23.49 -1.32 -13.19
C LYS A 515 -22.27 -1.72 -14.01
N ARG A 516 -21.88 -0.91 -14.99
CA ARG A 516 -20.73 -1.17 -15.87
C ARG A 516 -19.39 -1.10 -15.14
N ALA A 517 -19.21 -0.12 -14.26
CA ALA A 517 -18.03 0.01 -13.41
C ALA A 517 -17.84 -1.23 -12.52
N ASN A 518 -18.94 -1.74 -11.94
CA ASN A 518 -18.92 -2.93 -11.09
C ASN A 518 -18.93 -4.27 -11.86
N ASN A 519 -19.23 -4.26 -13.17
CA ASN A 519 -19.25 -5.46 -14.01
C ASN A 519 -17.83 -5.90 -14.40
N THR A 520 -17.10 -6.35 -13.39
CA THR A 520 -15.76 -6.92 -13.51
C THR A 520 -15.52 -7.87 -12.34
N THR A 521 -14.62 -8.83 -12.54
CA THR A 521 -14.12 -9.71 -11.47
C THR A 521 -13.16 -8.98 -10.52
N TYR A 522 -12.61 -7.86 -10.95
CA TYR A 522 -11.69 -7.02 -10.18
C TYR A 522 -12.44 -6.01 -9.29
N GLY A 523 -11.70 -5.41 -8.36
CA GLY A 523 -12.21 -4.40 -7.43
C GLY A 523 -11.12 -3.72 -6.63
N LEU A 524 -9.98 -3.39 -7.24
CA LEU A 524 -8.85 -2.81 -6.50
C LEU A 524 -9.09 -1.36 -6.13
N ALA A 525 -9.28 -0.50 -7.12
CA ALA A 525 -9.51 0.92 -6.94
C ALA A 525 -10.58 1.43 -7.91
N ALA A 526 -11.07 2.64 -7.65
CA ALA A 526 -11.90 3.41 -8.56
C ALA A 526 -11.74 4.91 -8.29
N ALA A 527 -12.20 5.74 -9.21
CA ALA A 527 -12.28 7.18 -8.98
C ALA A 527 -13.55 7.79 -9.58
N VAL A 528 -13.99 8.92 -9.00
CA VAL A 528 -15.10 9.73 -9.49
C VAL A 528 -14.72 11.20 -9.51
N PHE A 529 -15.00 11.87 -10.63
CA PHE A 529 -14.79 13.29 -10.82
C PHE A 529 -16.13 13.98 -11.02
N THR A 530 -16.48 14.89 -10.11
CA THR A 530 -17.73 15.64 -10.10
C THR A 530 -17.66 16.79 -9.09
N LYS A 531 -18.41 17.87 -9.32
CA LYS A 531 -18.62 18.95 -8.36
C LYS A 531 -19.85 18.74 -7.47
N ASP A 532 -20.64 17.71 -7.76
CA ASP A 532 -21.88 17.38 -7.06
C ASP A 532 -21.60 16.40 -5.90
N ILE A 533 -22.00 16.79 -4.68
CA ILE A 533 -21.77 16.01 -3.46
C ILE A 533 -22.60 14.72 -3.43
N ASP A 534 -23.82 14.74 -3.96
CA ASP A 534 -24.70 13.58 -3.96
C ASP A 534 -24.17 12.52 -4.92
N LYS A 535 -23.69 12.93 -6.11
CA LYS A 535 -22.99 12.03 -7.03
C LYS A 535 -21.74 11.45 -6.40
N ALA A 536 -20.89 12.28 -5.80
CA ALA A 536 -19.65 11.83 -5.17
C ALA A 536 -19.91 10.77 -4.10
N LEU A 537 -20.84 11.03 -3.16
CA LEU A 537 -21.16 10.10 -2.08
C LEU A 537 -21.88 8.84 -2.58
N THR A 538 -22.76 8.97 -3.58
CA THR A 538 -23.45 7.83 -4.19
C THR A 538 -22.45 6.85 -4.79
N PHE A 539 -21.46 7.33 -5.53
CA PHE A 539 -20.44 6.45 -6.10
C PHE A 539 -19.45 5.92 -5.08
N ALA A 540 -19.05 6.73 -4.10
CA ALA A 540 -18.21 6.27 -3.00
C ALA A 540 -18.85 5.08 -2.26
N ALA A 541 -20.19 5.05 -2.16
CA ALA A 541 -20.93 3.93 -1.55
C ALA A 541 -21.20 2.77 -2.51
N ALA A 542 -21.46 3.04 -3.80
CA ALA A 542 -21.94 2.03 -4.75
C ALA A 542 -20.83 1.26 -5.47
N LEU A 543 -19.63 1.82 -5.58
CA LEU A 543 -18.50 1.19 -6.27
C LEU A 543 -17.90 0.05 -5.43
N GLN A 544 -17.76 -1.12 -6.03
CA GLN A 544 -17.21 -2.31 -5.40
C GLN A 544 -15.68 -2.34 -5.55
N ALA A 545 -15.02 -1.33 -4.98
CA ALA A 545 -13.57 -1.16 -5.03
C ALA A 545 -12.98 -0.98 -3.62
N GLY A 546 -11.73 -1.40 -3.44
CA GLY A 546 -10.97 -1.26 -2.20
C GLY A 546 -10.75 0.19 -1.76
N THR A 547 -10.41 1.02 -2.74
CA THR A 547 -10.19 2.46 -2.57
C THR A 547 -11.00 3.20 -3.62
N VAL A 548 -11.76 4.22 -3.21
CA VAL A 548 -12.47 5.12 -4.12
C VAL A 548 -11.94 6.53 -3.92
N TRP A 549 -11.35 7.10 -4.97
CA TRP A 549 -10.91 8.49 -4.97
C TRP A 549 -12.01 9.41 -5.50
N VAL A 550 -12.11 10.62 -4.96
CA VAL A 550 -13.03 11.66 -5.44
C VAL A 550 -12.20 12.88 -5.82
N ASN A 551 -12.32 13.34 -7.06
CA ASN A 551 -11.58 14.47 -7.64
C ASN A 551 -10.05 14.37 -7.51
N CYS A 552 -9.53 13.14 -7.44
CA CYS A 552 -8.11 12.83 -7.48
C CYS A 552 -7.90 11.37 -7.94
N TYR A 553 -6.65 10.98 -8.15
CA TYR A 553 -6.29 9.59 -8.48
C TYR A 553 -4.92 9.26 -7.88
N SER A 554 -4.67 7.98 -7.54
CA SER A 554 -3.41 7.50 -6.96
C SER A 554 -2.98 8.20 -5.66
N ALA A 555 -3.92 8.81 -4.93
CA ALA A 555 -3.67 9.42 -3.63
C ALA A 555 -3.53 8.34 -2.56
N LEU A 556 -2.34 7.75 -2.47
CA LEU A 556 -1.98 6.73 -1.48
C LEU A 556 -1.20 7.34 -0.32
N SER A 557 -1.42 6.80 0.87
CA SER A 557 -0.72 7.24 2.07
C SER A 557 -0.60 6.10 3.08
N ALA A 558 0.49 6.07 3.84
CA ALA A 558 0.77 4.98 4.78
C ALA A 558 -0.32 4.80 5.85
N GLN A 559 -1.07 5.86 6.16
CA GLN A 559 -2.15 5.88 7.15
C GLN A 559 -3.44 5.21 6.65
N CYS A 560 -3.64 5.15 5.34
CA CYS A 560 -4.87 4.67 4.74
C CYS A 560 -4.70 3.20 4.35
N PRO A 561 -5.63 2.31 4.74
CA PRO A 561 -5.59 0.94 4.28
C PRO A 561 -5.79 0.88 2.76
N PHE A 562 -5.08 -0.03 2.11
CA PHE A 562 -5.17 -0.30 0.68
C PHE A 562 -5.39 -1.79 0.47
N GLY A 563 -6.28 -2.15 -0.46
CA GLY A 563 -6.37 -3.53 -0.92
C GLY A 563 -7.66 -3.91 -1.60
N GLY A 564 -7.66 -5.04 -2.31
CA GLY A 564 -8.72 -5.37 -3.26
C GLY A 564 -10.06 -5.84 -2.67
N PHE A 565 -11.14 -5.54 -3.40
CA PHE A 565 -12.40 -6.29 -3.38
C PHE A 565 -12.34 -7.45 -4.40
N LYS A 566 -13.26 -8.41 -4.27
CA LYS A 566 -13.45 -9.52 -5.22
C LYS A 566 -12.14 -10.28 -5.48
N MET A 567 -11.71 -10.39 -6.75
CA MET A 567 -10.48 -11.09 -7.15
C MET A 567 -9.24 -10.21 -7.14
N SER A 568 -9.35 -8.92 -6.78
CA SER A 568 -8.20 -8.02 -6.68
C SER A 568 -7.42 -8.19 -5.37
N GLY A 569 -7.91 -8.97 -4.41
CA GLY A 569 -7.13 -9.22 -3.20
C GLY A 569 -7.90 -9.80 -2.03
N ASN A 570 -7.16 -10.18 -0.99
CA ASN A 570 -7.67 -10.60 0.31
C ASN A 570 -6.81 -9.97 1.42
N GLY A 571 -7.49 -9.31 2.37
CA GLY A 571 -6.85 -8.50 3.40
C GLY A 571 -6.64 -7.05 2.96
N ARG A 572 -5.90 -6.29 3.76
CA ARG A 572 -5.46 -4.92 3.46
C ARG A 572 -4.00 -4.77 3.86
N GLU A 573 -3.25 -3.98 3.09
CA GLU A 573 -1.94 -3.46 3.48
C GLU A 573 -2.07 -1.98 3.89
N LEU A 574 -1.04 -1.44 4.53
CA LEU A 574 -1.01 -0.09 5.12
C LEU A 574 -2.10 0.16 6.19
N GLY A 575 -2.07 1.36 6.79
CA GLY A 575 -2.98 1.76 7.85
C GLY A 575 -2.91 0.87 9.09
N GLU A 576 -3.84 1.10 10.02
CA GLU A 576 -4.00 0.23 11.20
C GLU A 576 -4.49 -1.17 10.80
N TYR A 577 -5.37 -1.27 9.80
CA TYR A 577 -5.92 -2.54 9.33
C TYR A 577 -4.84 -3.50 8.81
N GLY A 578 -3.77 -2.99 8.19
CA GLY A 578 -2.65 -3.82 7.73
C GLY A 578 -1.94 -4.57 8.86
N LEU A 579 -2.00 -4.07 10.10
CA LEU A 579 -1.39 -4.73 11.27
C LEU A 579 -2.14 -6.01 11.65
N GLN A 580 -3.46 -6.06 11.43
CA GLN A 580 -4.30 -7.21 11.77
C GLN A 580 -3.83 -8.47 11.05
N GLU A 581 -3.36 -8.30 9.83
CA GLU A 581 -2.87 -9.40 9.00
C GLU A 581 -1.55 -9.99 9.47
N TYR A 582 -0.85 -9.32 10.38
CA TYR A 582 0.45 -9.72 10.93
C TYR A 582 0.39 -10.03 12.44
N THR A 583 -0.81 -10.16 13.01
CA THR A 583 -1.04 -10.54 14.41
C THR A 583 -1.95 -11.75 14.54
N GLU A 584 -1.68 -12.59 15.54
CA GLU A 584 -2.47 -13.74 15.95
C GLU A 584 -3.12 -13.45 17.31
N VAL A 585 -4.44 -13.58 17.39
CA VAL A 585 -5.19 -13.21 18.59
C VAL A 585 -5.30 -14.42 19.51
N LYS A 586 -4.74 -14.28 20.72
CA LYS A 586 -4.87 -15.27 21.80
C LYS A 586 -5.83 -14.76 22.86
N THR A 587 -6.90 -15.50 23.12
CA THR A 587 -7.80 -15.23 24.26
C THR A 587 -7.28 -15.96 25.50
N VAL A 588 -7.12 -15.23 26.60
CA VAL A 588 -6.75 -15.77 27.91
C VAL A 588 -7.92 -15.56 28.85
N THR A 589 -8.45 -16.64 29.41
CA THR A 589 -9.58 -16.63 30.35
C THR A 589 -9.16 -17.26 31.66
N ILE A 590 -9.20 -16.48 32.74
CA ILE A 590 -8.76 -16.88 34.07
C ILE A 590 -10.00 -16.94 34.97
N LYS A 591 -10.25 -18.10 35.57
CA LYS A 591 -11.29 -18.23 36.60
C LYS A 591 -10.92 -17.37 37.80
N ILE A 592 -11.83 -16.51 38.25
CA ILE A 592 -11.67 -15.68 39.45
C ILE A 592 -12.78 -16.01 40.47
N PRO A 593 -12.59 -15.71 41.76
CA PRO A 593 -13.60 -16.01 42.78
C PRO A 593 -14.95 -15.32 42.51
N GLN A 594 -14.89 -14.02 42.16
CA GLN A 594 -16.05 -13.18 41.91
C GLN A 594 -15.68 -12.05 40.95
N LYS A 595 -16.43 -11.90 39.85
CA LYS A 595 -16.29 -10.75 38.93
C LYS A 595 -17.07 -9.55 39.47
N ASN A 596 -16.49 -8.36 39.36
CA ASN A 596 -17.15 -7.09 39.62
C ASN A 596 -16.92 -6.14 38.42
N SER A 597 -17.85 -5.21 38.20
CA SER A 597 -17.84 -4.24 37.09
C SER A 597 -16.99 -3.03 37.37
#